data_AF-A2TZ59-F1
#
_entry.id   AF-A2TZ59-F1
#
_cell.length_a   1.000
_cell.length_b   1.000
_cell.length_c   1.000
_cell.angle_alpha   90.00
_cell.angle_beta   90.00
_cell.angle_gamma   90.00
#
_symmetry.space_group_name_H-M   'P 1'
#
loop_
_entity.id
_entity.type
_entity.pdbx_description
1 polymer ?
#
loop_
_entity_poly.entity_id
_entity_poly.type
_entity_poly.pdbx_seq_one_letter_code
_entity_poly.pdbx_strand_id
1 'polypeptide(L)'
;MSRFGGHAVNFGTGKASEKLLPEDQSLDNLLVNYAQEIIPNHFIISSYDAIPEYMGKYQWKTIKKDVFKLGDLEHDFTDLLLQYQASVTTSIYLGKHHYNNVYAVFIKTHKEGLEDHVPDYYESFDYVLQMLIQSVDEKPELDTIKLERILLILFYKMGLIYEDSITLFKRSKTHLGQMISEEFETTTINALVDLDSDDKLAELLKKRGNEQA
;
A
#
# COMPACT_ATOMS: atom_id res chain seq x y z
N MET A 1 3.89 4.37 20.63
CA MET A 1 4.55 4.59 19.33
C MET A 1 3.76 3.83 18.30
N SER A 2 3.23 4.51 17.29
CA SER A 2 2.47 3.81 16.26
C SER A 2 3.42 3.04 15.35
N ARG A 3 3.26 1.73 15.30
CA ARG A 3 4.05 0.79 14.50
C ARG A 3 3.24 0.38 13.28
N PHE A 4 2.81 1.36 12.47
CA PHE A 4 2.05 1.09 11.26
C PHE A 4 2.98 0.43 10.23
N GLY A 5 2.79 -0.86 9.97
CA GLY A 5 3.48 -1.58 8.89
C GLY A 5 5.01 -1.57 8.89
N GLY A 6 5.68 -1.18 9.98
CA GLY A 6 7.13 -1.30 10.12
C GLY A 6 8.03 -0.30 9.42
N HIS A 7 7.57 0.34 8.36
CA HIS A 7 8.39 1.26 7.58
C HIS A 7 8.28 2.69 8.13
N ALA A 8 8.60 2.85 9.41
CA ALA A 8 8.38 4.10 10.14
C ALA A 8 9.32 5.24 9.70
N VAL A 9 10.36 4.96 8.90
CA VAL A 9 11.30 5.98 8.46
C VAL A 9 11.82 5.74 7.04
N ASN A 10 11.46 6.65 6.14
CA ASN A 10 12.09 6.79 4.83
C ASN A 10 13.36 7.65 4.96
N PHE A 11 14.47 7.20 4.36
CA PHE A 11 15.74 7.93 4.37
C PHE A 11 15.57 9.29 3.66
N GLY A 12 15.87 10.39 4.36
CA GLY A 12 15.83 11.76 3.82
C GLY A 12 14.53 12.54 4.04
N THR A 13 13.39 11.89 4.32
CA THR A 13 12.09 12.56 4.53
C THR A 13 11.61 12.59 5.99
N GLY A 14 12.21 11.79 6.87
CA GLY A 14 11.80 11.69 8.28
C GLY A 14 10.57 10.79 8.47
N LYS A 15 10.10 10.62 9.72
CA LYS A 15 8.84 9.92 10.02
C LYS A 15 7.69 10.56 9.25
N ALA A 16 6.70 9.77 8.82
CA ALA A 16 5.40 10.27 8.37
C ALA A 16 4.98 11.44 9.28
N SER A 17 5.06 12.65 8.74
CA SER A 17 5.03 13.84 9.56
C SER A 17 3.63 14.41 9.48
N GLU A 18 2.99 14.66 10.62
CA GLU A 18 1.75 15.47 10.68
C GLU A 18 1.97 16.89 10.11
N LYS A 19 3.22 17.27 9.85
CA LYS A 19 3.69 18.63 9.56
C LYS A 19 3.21 19.20 8.22
N LEU A 20 2.52 18.40 7.40
CA LEU A 20 2.01 18.81 6.08
C LEU A 20 0.50 18.57 5.89
N LEU A 21 -0.22 18.06 6.90
CA LEU A 21 -1.66 17.87 6.78
C LEU A 21 -2.41 19.19 6.98
N PRO A 22 -3.45 19.47 6.17
CA PRO A 22 -4.33 20.61 6.42
C PRO A 22 -5.09 20.42 7.76
N GLU A 23 -5.56 21.54 8.35
CA GLU A 23 -6.39 21.48 9.57
C GLU A 23 -7.68 20.69 9.35
N ASP A 24 -8.34 20.89 8.20
CA ASP A 24 -9.47 20.06 7.78
C ASP A 24 -8.97 18.77 7.14
N GLN A 25 -9.02 17.66 7.88
CA GLN A 25 -8.64 16.34 7.39
C GLN A 25 -9.82 15.51 6.90
N SER A 26 -10.96 16.16 6.57
CA SER A 26 -12.07 15.48 5.94
C SER A 26 -11.62 14.81 4.63
N LEU A 27 -12.27 13.69 4.31
CA LEU A 27 -11.97 12.92 3.11
C LEU A 27 -11.99 13.80 1.86
N ASP A 28 -13.03 14.62 1.71
CA ASP A 28 -13.20 15.48 0.54
C ASP A 28 -12.08 16.53 0.45
N ASN A 29 -11.71 17.17 1.57
CA ASN A 29 -10.65 18.15 1.57
C ASN A 29 -9.29 17.53 1.22
N LEU A 30 -8.97 16.35 1.77
CA LEU A 30 -7.73 15.67 1.45
C LEU A 30 -7.69 15.16 0.01
N LEU A 31 -8.80 14.67 -0.53
CA LEU A 31 -8.86 14.26 -1.94
C LEU A 31 -8.64 15.42 -2.92
N VAL A 32 -9.13 16.62 -2.58
CA VAL A 32 -9.02 17.79 -3.46
C VAL A 32 -7.68 18.52 -3.31
N ASN A 33 -7.18 18.65 -2.08
CA ASN A 33 -6.08 19.57 -1.77
C ASN A 33 -4.78 18.88 -1.34
N TYR A 34 -4.82 17.58 -1.05
CA TYR A 34 -3.65 16.85 -0.53
C TYR A 34 -3.27 15.62 -1.36
N ALA A 35 -4.23 14.95 -1.99
CA ALA A 35 -3.97 13.72 -2.73
C ALA A 35 -3.03 13.98 -3.91
N GLN A 36 -2.04 13.10 -4.05
CA GLN A 36 -1.04 13.19 -5.10
C GLN A 36 -1.51 12.41 -6.33
N GLU A 37 -1.50 13.03 -7.50
CA GLU A 37 -1.73 12.33 -8.76
C GLU A 37 -0.43 11.64 -9.22
N ILE A 38 -0.44 10.30 -9.31
CA ILE A 38 0.74 9.52 -9.74
C ILE A 38 0.69 9.23 -11.25
N ILE A 39 -0.48 8.85 -11.74
CA ILE A 39 -0.79 8.72 -13.17
C ILE A 39 -2.13 9.40 -13.42
N PRO A 40 -2.44 9.81 -14.67
CA PRO A 40 -3.68 10.51 -14.96
C PRO A 40 -4.90 9.83 -14.35
N ASN A 41 -5.71 10.60 -13.62
CA ASN A 41 -6.92 10.18 -12.93
C ASN A 41 -6.73 9.20 -11.76
N HIS A 42 -5.50 9.00 -11.27
CA HIS A 42 -5.23 8.15 -10.11
C HIS A 42 -4.53 8.95 -9.02
N PHE A 43 -5.27 9.23 -7.95
CA PHE A 43 -4.82 10.06 -6.84
C PHE A 43 -4.63 9.21 -5.60
N ILE A 44 -3.56 9.46 -4.84
CA ILE A 44 -3.22 8.67 -3.67
C ILE A 44 -3.01 9.52 -2.43
N ILE A 45 -3.29 8.91 -1.28
CA ILE A 45 -2.88 9.38 0.04
C ILE A 45 -2.28 8.18 0.76
N SER A 46 -1.05 8.30 1.24
CA SER A 46 -0.31 7.23 1.89
C SER A 46 0.03 7.59 3.33
N SER A 47 -0.26 6.69 4.26
CA SER A 47 0.12 6.81 5.68
C SER A 47 1.64 6.85 5.89
N TYR A 48 2.42 6.42 4.89
CA TYR A 48 3.88 6.51 4.90
C TYR A 48 4.38 7.94 4.64
N ASP A 49 3.56 8.79 4.01
CA ASP A 49 3.89 10.20 3.74
C ASP A 49 3.33 11.11 4.86
N ALA A 50 2.05 10.94 5.18
CA ALA A 50 1.38 11.58 6.31
C ALA A 50 0.19 10.73 6.76
N ILE A 51 -0.22 10.86 8.03
CA ILE A 51 -1.25 10.01 8.63
C ILE A 51 -2.52 10.85 8.90
N PRO A 52 -3.49 10.90 7.96
CA PRO A 52 -4.82 11.46 8.21
C PRO A 52 -5.50 10.84 9.42
N GLU A 53 -6.43 11.58 10.06
CA GLU A 53 -7.17 11.11 11.24
C GLU A 53 -7.88 9.76 11.06
N TYR A 54 -8.32 9.44 9.83
CA TYR A 54 -9.00 8.20 9.51
C TYR A 54 -8.05 7.07 9.06
N MET A 55 -6.74 7.32 8.92
CA MET A 55 -5.76 6.27 8.58
C MET A 55 -5.13 5.68 9.84
N GLY A 56 -4.57 4.47 9.72
CA GLY A 56 -3.96 3.75 10.83
C GLY A 56 -4.77 2.54 11.28
N LYS A 57 -4.79 2.25 12.58
CA LYS A 57 -5.17 0.92 13.09
C LYS A 57 -6.67 0.72 13.16
N TYR A 58 -7.14 -0.36 12.55
CA TYR A 58 -8.51 -0.85 12.60
C TYR A 58 -8.62 -2.21 13.28
N GLN A 59 -9.80 -2.45 13.86
CA GLN A 59 -10.16 -3.77 14.37
C GLN A 59 -10.78 -4.60 13.23
N TRP A 60 -10.38 -5.86 13.05
CA TRP A 60 -10.94 -6.70 11.98
C TRP A 60 -12.46 -6.68 11.91
N LYS A 61 -13.13 -6.73 13.08
CA LYS A 61 -14.60 -6.73 13.17
C LYS A 61 -15.26 -5.49 12.54
N THR A 62 -14.57 -4.36 12.44
CA THR A 62 -15.11 -3.11 11.86
C THR A 62 -14.99 -3.08 10.34
N ILE A 63 -14.02 -3.78 9.76
CA ILE A 63 -13.74 -3.72 8.31
C ILE A 63 -14.10 -5.01 7.55
N LYS A 64 -14.22 -6.16 8.23
CA LYS A 64 -14.30 -7.49 7.62
C LYS A 64 -15.42 -7.73 6.59
N LYS A 65 -16.46 -6.90 6.58
CA LYS A 65 -17.59 -7.06 5.65
C LYS A 65 -17.32 -6.46 4.28
N ASP A 66 -16.42 -5.48 4.22
CA ASP A 66 -16.25 -4.59 3.07
C ASP A 66 -14.81 -4.59 2.54
N VAL A 67 -13.97 -5.51 3.04
CA VAL A 67 -12.59 -5.70 2.59
C VAL A 67 -12.36 -7.13 2.09
N PHE A 68 -11.60 -7.24 1.01
CA PHE A 68 -11.21 -8.51 0.40
C PHE A 68 -9.68 -8.62 0.43
N LYS A 69 -9.17 -9.79 0.84
CA LYS A 69 -7.73 -10.05 0.79
C LYS A 69 -7.28 -10.03 -0.67
N LEU A 70 -6.19 -9.35 -1.00
CA LEU A 70 -5.56 -9.37 -2.32
C LEU A 70 -4.50 -10.46 -2.39
N GLY A 71 -3.60 -10.52 -1.40
CA GLY A 71 -2.50 -11.47 -1.37
C GLY A 71 -1.70 -11.42 -0.08
N ASP A 72 -0.64 -12.22 -0.06
CA ASP A 72 0.41 -12.21 0.96
C ASP A 72 1.72 -11.81 0.31
N LEU A 73 2.45 -10.91 0.97
CA LEU A 73 3.75 -10.40 0.56
C LEU A 73 4.79 -10.84 1.59
N GLU A 74 5.83 -11.54 1.16
CA GLU A 74 7.04 -11.79 1.96
C GLU A 74 8.09 -10.76 1.55
N HIS A 75 8.55 -9.98 2.53
CA HIS A 75 9.42 -8.84 2.26
C HIS A 75 10.32 -8.55 3.46
N ASP A 76 11.38 -7.79 3.18
CA ASP A 76 12.24 -7.28 4.22
C ASP A 76 11.55 -6.15 5.00
N PHE A 77 11.67 -6.24 6.32
CA PHE A 77 11.25 -5.23 7.26
C PHE A 77 12.46 -4.39 7.65
N THR A 78 12.58 -3.22 7.02
CA THR A 78 13.64 -2.26 7.36
C THR A 78 13.04 -1.17 8.24
N ASP A 79 13.28 -1.25 9.54
CA ASP A 79 13.07 -0.15 10.50
C ASP A 79 14.45 0.35 10.93
N LEU A 80 14.68 1.66 10.93
CA LEU A 80 15.95 2.28 11.34
C LEU A 80 16.40 1.90 12.76
N LEU A 81 15.47 1.42 13.58
CA LEU A 81 15.76 0.95 14.94
C LEU A 81 16.27 -0.51 14.99
N LEU A 82 16.10 -1.27 13.91
CA LEU A 82 16.57 -2.65 13.81
C LEU A 82 17.99 -2.66 13.24
N GLN A 83 18.91 -3.28 13.98
CA GLN A 83 20.26 -3.57 13.49
C GLN A 83 20.29 -4.75 12.50
N TYR A 84 19.13 -5.33 12.19
CA TYR A 84 18.96 -6.55 11.41
C TYR A 84 17.79 -6.41 10.45
N GLN A 85 17.94 -6.92 9.22
CA GLN A 85 16.82 -7.13 8.30
C GLN A 85 16.02 -8.34 8.80
N ALA A 86 14.75 -8.13 9.13
CA ALA A 86 13.83 -9.20 9.45
C ALA A 86 12.95 -9.47 8.23
N SER A 87 12.90 -10.73 7.78
CA SER A 87 11.94 -11.13 6.75
C SER A 87 10.57 -11.34 7.41
N VAL A 88 9.53 -10.71 6.86
CA VAL A 88 8.17 -10.74 7.40
C VAL A 88 7.15 -11.05 6.32
N THR A 89 6.00 -11.55 6.75
CA THR A 89 4.84 -11.72 5.87
C THR A 89 3.79 -10.66 6.17
N THR A 90 3.32 -9.98 5.14
CA THR A 90 2.25 -8.97 5.21
C THR A 90 1.06 -9.39 4.35
N SER A 91 -0.09 -9.59 4.98
CA SER A 91 -1.36 -9.79 4.26
C SER A 91 -1.96 -8.45 3.83
N ILE A 92 -2.39 -8.36 2.58
CA ILE A 92 -2.90 -7.12 1.98
C ILE A 92 -4.39 -7.26 1.68
N TYR A 93 -5.17 -6.23 1.98
CA TYR A 93 -6.63 -6.19 1.82
C TYR A 93 -7.06 -4.91 1.13
N LEU A 94 -8.14 -4.99 0.36
CA LEU A 94 -8.74 -3.86 -0.36
C LEU A 94 -10.22 -3.74 -0.01
N GLY A 95 -10.64 -2.54 0.33
CA GLY A 95 -12.05 -2.16 0.49
C GLY A 95 -12.36 -0.81 -0.14
N LYS A 96 -13.55 -0.29 0.14
CA LYS A 96 -13.98 1.06 -0.27
C LYS A 96 -14.01 2.01 0.93
N HIS A 97 -13.82 3.30 0.69
CA HIS A 97 -13.92 4.33 1.71
C HIS A 97 -14.84 5.48 1.25
N HIS A 98 -16.04 5.54 1.84
CA HIS A 98 -17.15 6.47 1.54
C HIS A 98 -17.70 6.46 0.11
N TYR A 99 -16.86 6.52 -0.92
CA TYR A 99 -17.24 6.58 -2.33
C TYR A 99 -16.89 5.29 -3.09
N ASN A 100 -17.59 5.04 -4.20
CA ASN A 100 -17.41 3.82 -4.99
C ASN A 100 -16.06 3.73 -5.71
N ASN A 101 -15.44 4.88 -5.96
CA ASN A 101 -14.19 5.06 -6.67
C ASN A 101 -13.02 5.40 -5.74
N VAL A 102 -13.24 5.37 -4.42
CA VAL A 102 -12.21 5.56 -3.41
C VAL A 102 -11.97 4.23 -2.71
N TYR A 103 -10.76 3.71 -2.89
CA TYR A 103 -10.33 2.43 -2.36
C TYR A 103 -9.43 2.63 -1.14
N ALA A 104 -9.61 1.77 -0.15
CA ALA A 104 -8.81 1.70 1.06
C ALA A 104 -8.01 0.41 1.08
N VAL A 105 -6.69 0.53 1.18
CA VAL A 105 -5.77 -0.59 1.29
C VAL A 105 -5.36 -0.75 2.75
N PHE A 106 -5.64 -1.93 3.28
CA PHE A 106 -5.25 -2.32 4.62
C PHE A 106 -4.17 -3.37 4.56
N ILE A 107 -3.21 -3.31 5.48
CA ILE A 107 -2.20 -4.34 5.64
C ILE A 107 -2.28 -4.97 7.03
N LYS A 108 -1.85 -6.22 7.14
CA LYS A 108 -1.61 -6.91 8.40
C LYS A 108 -0.28 -7.63 8.30
N THR A 109 0.75 -7.03 8.89
CA THR A 109 2.07 -7.68 9.03
C THR A 109 1.97 -8.70 10.17
N HIS A 110 2.28 -9.96 9.87
CA HIS A 110 2.22 -11.04 10.85
C HIS A 110 3.38 -10.93 11.82
N LYS A 111 3.16 -11.40 13.03
CA LYS A 111 4.13 -11.29 14.11
C LYS A 111 5.32 -12.25 13.94
N GLU A 112 5.12 -13.35 13.21
CA GLU A 112 6.19 -14.29 12.85
C GLU A 112 7.34 -13.57 12.12
N GLY A 113 8.58 -13.80 12.55
CA GLY A 113 9.77 -13.08 12.07
C GLY A 113 10.08 -11.77 12.81
N LEU A 114 9.12 -11.16 13.52
CA LEU A 114 9.33 -9.92 14.28
C LEU A 114 9.48 -10.12 15.80
N GLU A 115 9.04 -11.24 16.36
CA GLU A 115 8.97 -11.46 17.81
C GLU A 115 10.31 -11.26 18.52
N ASP A 116 11.39 -11.74 17.90
CA ASP A 116 12.74 -11.71 18.46
C ASP A 116 13.39 -10.33 18.35
N HIS A 117 12.86 -9.47 17.46
CA HIS A 117 13.41 -8.16 17.15
C HIS A 117 12.58 -7.02 17.75
N VAL A 118 11.27 -7.21 17.88
CA VAL A 118 10.31 -6.24 18.41
C VAL A 118 9.37 -6.96 19.40
N PRO A 119 9.79 -7.13 20.68
CA PRO A 119 9.07 -7.95 21.65
C PRO A 119 7.61 -7.53 21.90
N ASP A 120 7.33 -6.23 21.85
CA ASP A 120 5.98 -5.70 22.05
C ASP A 120 5.15 -5.64 20.75
N TYR A 121 5.62 -6.25 19.65
CA TYR A 121 4.89 -6.23 18.40
C TYR A 121 3.57 -6.99 18.56
N TYR A 122 2.50 -6.37 18.06
CA TYR A 122 1.19 -6.99 18.00
C TYR A 122 0.61 -6.73 16.61
N GLU A 123 -0.17 -7.69 16.13
CA GLU A 123 -0.76 -7.59 14.81
C GLU A 123 -1.94 -6.62 14.80
N SER A 124 -2.00 -5.77 13.78
CA SER A 124 -3.14 -4.89 13.49
C SER A 124 -3.49 -4.91 12.02
N PHE A 125 -4.70 -4.46 11.71
CA PHE A 125 -5.09 -4.13 10.34
C PHE A 125 -4.90 -2.62 10.18
N ASP A 126 -3.87 -2.22 9.46
CA ASP A 126 -3.50 -0.82 9.31
C ASP A 126 -3.96 -0.30 7.96
N TYR A 127 -4.78 0.76 7.95
CA TYR A 127 -5.16 1.49 6.75
C TYR A 127 -3.98 2.37 6.33
N VAL A 128 -3.28 1.96 5.25
CA VAL A 128 -2.00 2.55 4.88
C VAL A 128 -1.98 3.29 3.55
N LEU A 129 -2.91 2.99 2.64
CA LEU A 129 -2.96 3.64 1.33
C LEU A 129 -4.41 3.82 0.89
N GLN A 130 -4.77 5.04 0.54
CA GLN A 130 -6.01 5.38 -0.14
C GLN A 130 -5.72 5.67 -1.60
N MET A 131 -6.58 5.16 -2.49
CA MET A 131 -6.54 5.49 -3.91
C MET A 131 -7.90 5.94 -4.41
N LEU A 132 -7.96 7.13 -5.01
CA LEU A 132 -9.08 7.61 -5.80
C LEU A 132 -8.79 7.34 -7.28
N ILE A 133 -9.70 6.63 -7.96
CA ILE A 133 -9.65 6.43 -9.41
C ILE A 133 -10.77 7.27 -10.03
N GLN A 134 -10.43 8.35 -10.72
CA GLN A 134 -11.39 9.10 -11.49
C GLN A 134 -11.63 8.41 -12.84
N SER A 135 -12.90 8.28 -13.21
CA SER A 135 -13.30 7.83 -14.54
C SER A 135 -14.54 8.58 -14.97
N VAL A 136 -14.79 8.59 -16.28
CA VAL A 136 -16.05 9.13 -16.83
C VAL A 136 -17.26 8.38 -16.25
N ASP A 137 -17.08 7.09 -15.93
CA ASP A 137 -18.05 6.31 -15.17
C ASP A 137 -17.93 6.60 -13.67
N GLU A 138 -19.05 6.88 -12.99
CA GLU A 138 -19.09 7.10 -11.53
C GLU A 138 -18.72 5.85 -10.70
N LYS A 139 -18.58 4.69 -11.36
CA LYS A 139 -18.26 3.39 -10.75
C LYS A 139 -17.17 2.68 -11.56
N PRO A 140 -15.90 3.10 -11.47
CA PRO A 140 -14.82 2.36 -12.11
C PRO A 140 -14.82 0.93 -11.58
N GLU A 141 -14.97 -0.04 -12.49
CA GLU A 141 -14.75 -1.44 -12.14
C GLU A 141 -13.24 -1.68 -11.96
N LEU A 142 -12.90 -2.38 -10.89
CA LEU A 142 -11.54 -2.88 -10.70
C LEU A 142 -11.29 -3.98 -11.73
N ASP A 143 -10.17 -3.89 -12.42
CA ASP A 143 -9.65 -4.91 -13.31
C ASP A 143 -8.24 -5.33 -12.84
N THR A 144 -7.64 -6.30 -13.53
CA THR A 144 -6.28 -6.78 -13.26
C THR A 144 -5.27 -5.63 -13.21
N ILE A 145 -5.30 -4.72 -14.19
CA ILE A 145 -4.36 -3.60 -14.30
C ILE A 145 -4.47 -2.68 -13.09
N LYS A 146 -5.70 -2.27 -12.72
CA LYS A 146 -5.94 -1.37 -11.58
C LYS A 146 -5.51 -2.00 -10.26
N LEU A 147 -5.78 -3.29 -10.06
CA LEU A 147 -5.37 -4.02 -8.86
C LEU A 147 -3.85 -4.12 -8.74
N GLU A 148 -3.16 -4.49 -9.82
CA GLU A 148 -1.71 -4.57 -9.85
C GLU A 148 -1.05 -3.20 -9.63
N ARG A 149 -1.62 -2.13 -10.18
CA ARG A 149 -1.16 -0.75 -9.92
C ARG A 149 -1.30 -0.36 -8.46
N ILE A 150 -2.42 -0.70 -7.81
CA ILE A 150 -2.62 -0.47 -6.37
C ILE A 150 -1.52 -1.18 -5.56
N LEU A 151 -1.21 -2.44 -5.90
CA LEU A 151 -0.17 -3.21 -5.22
C LEU A 151 1.23 -2.62 -5.43
N LEU A 152 1.59 -2.25 -6.66
CA LEU A 152 2.89 -1.63 -6.95
C LEU A 152 3.07 -0.29 -6.21
N ILE A 153 2.02 0.53 -6.15
CA ILE A 153 2.05 1.79 -5.40
C ILE A 153 2.20 1.51 -3.89
N LEU A 154 1.49 0.51 -3.35
CA LEU A 154 1.65 0.11 -1.96
C LEU A 154 3.10 -0.29 -1.66
N PHE A 155 3.68 -1.19 -2.46
CA PHE A 155 5.04 -1.69 -2.25
C PHE A 155 6.10 -0.59 -2.41
N TYR A 156 5.90 0.33 -3.37
CA TYR A 156 6.73 1.52 -3.51
C TYR A 156 6.66 2.40 -2.26
N LYS A 157 5.46 2.68 -1.74
CA LYS A 157 5.28 3.49 -0.52
C LYS A 157 5.79 2.80 0.75
N MET A 158 5.85 1.46 0.75
CA MET A 158 6.54 0.67 1.77
C MET A 158 8.08 0.74 1.67
N GLY A 159 8.63 1.33 0.61
CA GLY A 159 10.07 1.47 0.40
C GLY A 159 10.75 0.19 -0.10
N LEU A 160 10.00 -0.75 -0.70
CA LEU A 160 10.51 -2.03 -1.18
C LEU A 160 11.18 -1.91 -2.56
N ILE A 161 12.18 -1.03 -2.64
CA ILE A 161 12.83 -0.62 -3.90
C ILE A 161 14.26 -1.14 -4.07
N TYR A 162 14.74 -1.94 -3.12
CA TYR A 162 16.08 -2.53 -3.17
C TYR A 162 16.01 -3.98 -3.66
N GLU A 163 17.13 -4.47 -4.18
CA GLU A 163 17.29 -5.90 -4.49
C GLU A 163 16.91 -6.75 -3.28
N ASP A 164 16.25 -7.88 -3.55
CA ASP A 164 15.76 -8.85 -2.56
C ASP A 164 14.75 -8.32 -1.52
N SER A 165 14.31 -7.06 -1.61
CA SER A 165 13.33 -6.48 -0.68
C SER A 165 11.98 -7.21 -0.70
N ILE A 166 11.60 -7.78 -1.84
CA ILE A 166 10.42 -8.63 -2.00
C ILE A 166 10.91 -10.02 -2.35
N THR A 167 10.66 -10.99 -1.47
CA THR A 167 11.04 -12.39 -1.72
C THR A 167 9.93 -13.14 -2.45
N LEU A 168 8.68 -12.87 -2.10
CA LEU A 168 7.53 -13.55 -2.68
C LEU A 168 6.28 -12.68 -2.61
N PHE A 169 5.48 -12.71 -3.67
CA PHE A 169 4.09 -12.30 -3.62
C PHE A 169 3.19 -13.47 -4.03
N LYS A 170 2.16 -13.74 -3.24
CA LYS A 170 1.18 -14.79 -3.51
C LYS A 170 -0.24 -14.23 -3.48
N ARG A 171 -0.93 -14.28 -4.61
CA ARG A 171 -2.32 -13.82 -4.72
C ARG A 171 -3.24 -14.71 -3.90
N SER A 172 -4.28 -14.10 -3.34
CA SER A 172 -5.26 -14.80 -2.55
C SER A 172 -6.30 -15.49 -3.45
N LYS A 173 -7.07 -16.43 -2.86
CA LYS A 173 -8.18 -17.11 -3.53
C LYS A 173 -9.51 -16.33 -3.48
N THR A 174 -9.50 -15.07 -3.03
CA THR A 174 -10.71 -14.24 -3.05
C THR A 174 -11.02 -13.81 -4.48
N HIS A 175 -12.24 -13.31 -4.72
CA HIS A 175 -12.61 -12.81 -6.05
C HIS A 175 -11.62 -11.76 -6.59
N LEU A 176 -11.26 -10.75 -5.78
CA LEU A 176 -10.29 -9.74 -6.19
C LEU A 176 -8.85 -10.29 -6.27
N GLY A 177 -8.47 -11.19 -5.37
CA GLY A 177 -7.15 -11.83 -5.42
C GLY A 177 -6.92 -12.65 -6.69
N GLN A 178 -7.96 -13.35 -7.17
CA GLN A 178 -7.91 -14.14 -8.40
C GLN A 178 -7.80 -13.30 -9.68
N MET A 179 -8.13 -12.01 -9.62
CA MET A 179 -7.98 -11.09 -10.75
C MET A 179 -6.54 -10.66 -10.98
N ILE A 180 -5.67 -10.79 -9.98
CA ILE A 180 -4.23 -10.51 -10.12
C ILE A 180 -3.61 -11.59 -11.00
N SER A 181 -2.79 -11.20 -11.97
CA SER A 181 -2.19 -12.15 -12.91
C SER A 181 -1.17 -13.06 -12.23
N GLU A 182 -0.96 -14.25 -12.80
CA GLU A 182 0.11 -15.16 -12.35
C GLU A 182 1.49 -14.58 -12.65
N GLU A 183 1.61 -13.80 -13.73
CA GLU A 183 2.83 -13.08 -14.07
C GLU A 183 3.20 -12.05 -13.00
N PHE A 184 2.21 -11.42 -12.35
CA PHE A 184 2.49 -10.48 -11.27
C PHE A 184 3.22 -11.13 -10.08
N GLU A 185 2.91 -12.39 -9.74
CA GLU A 185 3.57 -13.11 -8.64
C GLU A 185 5.08 -13.28 -8.86
N THR A 186 5.50 -13.44 -10.11
CA THR A 186 6.91 -13.64 -10.47
C THR A 186 7.63 -12.34 -10.78
N THR A 187 6.96 -11.40 -11.45
CA THR A 187 7.58 -10.13 -11.89
C THR A 187 7.72 -9.10 -10.77
N THR A 188 6.83 -9.12 -9.77
CA THR A 188 6.83 -8.14 -8.67
C THR A 188 8.14 -8.11 -7.88
N ILE A 189 8.80 -9.26 -7.73
CA ILE A 189 10.08 -9.42 -6.99
C ILE A 189 11.11 -8.37 -7.41
N ASN A 190 11.21 -8.10 -8.71
CA ASN A 190 12.18 -7.16 -9.26
C ASN A 190 11.54 -5.90 -9.87
N ALA A 191 10.21 -5.77 -9.81
CA ALA A 191 9.49 -4.70 -10.51
C ALA A 191 9.82 -3.31 -9.95
N LEU A 192 10.25 -3.23 -8.70
CA LEU A 192 10.45 -1.98 -7.96
C LEU A 192 11.92 -1.62 -7.71
N VAL A 193 12.86 -2.45 -8.17
CA VAL A 193 14.29 -2.20 -7.99
C VAL A 193 14.68 -0.88 -8.66
N ASP A 194 15.39 -0.02 -7.93
CA ASP A 194 15.86 1.31 -8.35
C ASP A 194 14.76 2.34 -8.71
N LEU A 195 13.51 2.08 -8.33
CA LEU A 195 12.43 3.07 -8.39
C LEU A 195 12.52 4.01 -7.19
N ASP A 196 13.39 4.99 -7.27
CA ASP A 196 13.66 6.00 -6.24
C ASP A 196 12.85 7.30 -6.38
N SER A 197 11.90 7.37 -7.34
CA SER A 197 11.10 8.58 -7.59
C SER A 197 9.68 8.27 -8.09
N ASP A 198 8.76 9.18 -7.81
CA ASP A 198 7.37 9.10 -8.29
C ASP A 198 7.29 9.12 -9.83
N ASP A 199 8.22 9.81 -10.50
CA ASP A 199 8.29 9.85 -11.97
C ASP A 199 8.59 8.46 -12.56
N LYS A 200 9.58 7.74 -12.00
CA LYS A 200 9.89 6.36 -12.41
C LYS A 200 8.69 5.44 -12.15
N LEU A 201 8.02 5.62 -11.01
CA LEU A 201 6.82 4.84 -10.68
C LEU A 201 5.72 5.08 -11.70
N ALA A 202 5.47 6.35 -12.04
CA ALA A 202 4.47 6.72 -13.04
C ALA A 202 4.78 6.09 -14.41
N GLU A 203 6.04 6.03 -14.83
CA GLU A 203 6.45 5.36 -16.08
C GLU A 203 6.18 3.85 -16.05
N LEU A 204 6.53 3.17 -14.96
CA LEU A 204 6.24 1.73 -14.77
C LEU A 204 4.73 1.45 -14.87
N LEU A 205 3.91 2.24 -14.16
CA LEU A 205 2.46 2.06 -14.12
C LEU A 205 1.80 2.33 -15.48
N LYS A 206 2.33 3.27 -16.27
CA LYS A 206 1.90 3.55 -17.65
C LYS A 206 2.25 2.38 -18.58
N LYS A 207 3.47 1.87 -18.50
CA LYS A 207 3.94 0.75 -19.35
C LYS A 207 3.07 -0.49 -19.18
N ARG A 208 2.78 -0.91 -17.95
CA ARG A 208 1.88 -2.05 -17.68
C ARG A 208 0.47 -1.88 -18.23
N GLY A 209 -0.05 -0.64 -18.25
CA GLY A 209 -1.37 -0.36 -18.81
C GLY A 209 -1.42 -0.49 -20.33
N ASN A 210 -0.29 -0.30 -21.01
CA ASN A 210 -0.18 -0.41 -22.46
C ASN A 210 0.15 -1.84 -22.93
N GLU A 211 0.79 -2.64 -22.08
CA GLU A 211 1.16 -4.04 -22.40
C GLU A 211 -0.03 -5.02 -22.28
N GLN A 212 -1.12 -4.61 -21.62
CA GLN A 212 -2.32 -5.42 -21.39
C GLN A 212 -3.58 -4.88 -22.11
N ALA A 213 -3.44 -3.84 -22.95
CA ALA A 213 -4.50 -3.26 -23.78
C ALA A 213 -4.41 -3.74 -25.24
#